data_AF-A0A973YKH1-F1
#
_entry.id   AF-A0A973YKH1-F1
#
_cell.length_a   1.000
_cell.length_b   1.000
_cell.length_c   1.000
_cell.angle_alpha   90.00
_cell.angle_beta   90.00
_cell.angle_gamma   90.00
#
_symmetry.space_group_name_H-M   'P 1'
#
loop_
_entity.id
_entity.type
_entity.pdbx_description
1 polymer ?
#
loop_
_entity_poly.entity_id
_entity_poly.type
_entity_poly.pdbx_seq_one_letter_code
_entity_poly.pdbx_strand_id
1 'polypeptide(L)'
;VLIARLAKACPITPWQRGFIRASRRSENLKLLQLLIWHAKREHRELGVVFIDIAKAFNTVSHQHILMGLKQKGVDQHTTNLIKNMYENIYTHIG
;
A
#
# COMPACT_ATOMS: atom_id res chain seq x y z
N VAL A 1 -9.22 2.71 17.20
CA VAL A 1 -10.25 3.60 16.59
C VAL A 1 -9.81 4.15 15.23
N LEU A 2 -8.66 4.83 15.11
CA LEU A 2 -8.20 5.42 13.83
C LEU A 2 -8.02 4.41 12.68
N ILE A 3 -7.35 3.29 12.95
CA ILE A 3 -7.15 2.22 11.95
C ILE A 3 -8.48 1.68 11.41
N ALA A 4 -9.50 1.53 12.26
CA ALA A 4 -10.81 1.04 11.83
C ALA A 4 -11.53 2.05 10.93
N ARG A 5 -11.41 3.35 11.20
CA ARG A 5 -11.96 4.42 10.35
C ARG A 5 -11.29 4.45 8.98
N LEU A 6 -9.95 4.37 8.97
CA LEU A 6 -9.18 4.32 7.74
C LEU A 6 -9.46 3.05 6.95
N ALA A 7 -9.53 1.88 7.59
CA ALA A 7 -9.85 0.62 6.91
C ALA A 7 -11.26 0.64 6.29
N LYS A 8 -12.22 1.32 6.94
CA LYS A 8 -13.58 1.49 6.40
C LYS A 8 -13.60 2.38 5.15
N ALA A 9 -12.89 3.51 5.17
CA ALA A 9 -12.86 4.46 4.06
C ALA A 9 -11.91 4.04 2.92
N CYS A 10 -10.82 3.36 3.27
CA CYS A 10 -9.79 2.87 2.36
C CYS A 10 -9.74 1.34 2.40
N PRO A 11 -10.72 0.65 1.80
CA PRO A 11 -10.73 -0.80 1.77
C PRO A 11 -9.48 -1.32 1.05
N ILE A 12 -8.77 -2.20 1.72
CA ILE A 12 -7.54 -2.78 1.23
C ILE A 12 -7.90 -3.95 0.33
N THR A 13 -7.37 -3.96 -0.89
CA THR A 13 -7.64 -5.05 -1.84
C THR A 13 -7.14 -6.39 -1.28
N PRO A 14 -7.80 -7.52 -1.58
CA PRO A 14 -7.36 -8.85 -1.13
C PRO A 14 -5.93 -9.23 -1.54
N TRP A 15 -5.39 -8.55 -2.57
CA TRP A 15 -4.05 -8.78 -3.12
C TRP A 15 -2.96 -7.90 -2.50
N GLN A 16 -3.33 -6.91 -1.68
CA GLN A 16 -2.36 -6.09 -0.96
C GLN A 16 -1.82 -6.88 0.23
N ARG A 17 -0.58 -7.35 0.07
CA ARG A 17 0.13 -8.15 1.07
C ARG A 17 1.24 -7.35 1.76
N GLY A 18 1.56 -6.14 1.31
CA GLY A 18 2.48 -5.24 2.01
C GLY A 18 1.79 -4.53 3.17
N PHE A 19 2.48 -4.40 4.30
CA PHE A 19 2.07 -3.56 5.45
C PHE A 19 0.68 -3.89 6.07
N ILE A 20 0.17 -5.12 5.89
CA ILE A 20 -1.10 -5.59 6.50
C ILE A 20 -0.81 -6.59 7.61
N ARG A 21 -1.54 -6.47 8.73
CA ARG A 21 -1.36 -7.27 9.96
C ARG A 21 -1.46 -8.79 9.76
N ALA A 22 -2.26 -9.25 8.80
CA ALA A 22 -2.48 -10.67 8.51
C ALA A 22 -1.66 -11.20 7.32
N SER A 23 -0.79 -10.38 6.73
CA SER A 23 -0.10 -10.79 5.51
C SER A 23 1.22 -11.49 5.79
N ARG A 24 1.34 -12.74 5.32
CA ARG A 24 2.65 -13.35 5.12
C ARG A 24 3.18 -12.88 3.78
N ARG A 25 4.25 -12.07 3.79
CA ARG A 25 4.95 -11.59 2.57
C ARG A 25 5.24 -12.70 1.55
N SER A 26 5.42 -13.94 2.00
CA SER A 26 5.68 -15.11 1.17
C SER A 26 4.51 -15.55 0.28
N GLU A 27 3.28 -15.11 0.54
CA GLU A 27 2.11 -15.57 -0.23
C GLU A 27 2.14 -15.14 -1.69
N ASN A 28 2.55 -13.90 -1.98
CA ASN A 28 2.68 -13.42 -3.37
C ASN A 28 3.76 -14.18 -4.13
N LEU A 29 4.88 -14.51 -3.47
CA LEU A 29 5.93 -15.32 -4.06
C LEU A 29 5.43 -16.74 -4.37
N LYS A 30 4.66 -17.33 -3.44
CA LYS A 30 4.10 -18.67 -3.64
C LYS A 30 3.06 -18.69 -4.74
N LEU A 31 2.22 -17.66 -4.85
CA LEU A 31 1.28 -17.50 -5.95
C LEU A 31 2.01 -17.40 -7.30
N LEU A 32 3.06 -16.57 -7.38
CA LEU A 32 3.88 -16.47 -8.59
C LEU A 32 4.52 -17.81 -8.97
N GLN A 33 5.06 -18.54 -7.99
CA GLN A 33 5.61 -19.89 -8.22
C GLN A 33 4.56 -20.85 -8.77
N LEU A 34 3.33 -20.83 -8.24
CA LEU A 34 2.22 -21.65 -8.72
C LEU A 34 1.82 -21.29 -10.15
N LEU A 35 1.76 -19.99 -10.48
CA LEU A 35 1.46 -19.52 -11.84
C LEU A 35 2.53 -19.99 -12.84
N ILE A 36 3.81 -19.85 -12.49
CA ILE A 36 4.93 -20.33 -13.31
C ILE A 36 4.84 -21.85 -13.52
N TRP A 37 4.59 -22.60 -12.44
CA TRP A 37 4.48 -24.06 -12.51
C TRP A 37 3.30 -24.51 -13.37
N HIS A 38 2.15 -23.86 -13.23
CA HIS A 38 0.96 -24.13 -14.05
C HIS A 38 1.21 -23.85 -15.54
N ALA A 39 1.78 -22.69 -15.87
CA ALA A 39 2.08 -22.33 -17.26
C ALA A 39 3.04 -23.35 -17.92
N LYS A 40 4.06 -23.81 -17.17
CA LYS A 40 4.97 -24.88 -17.63
C LYS A 40 4.25 -26.19 -17.89
N ARG A 41 3.34 -26.61 -17.00
CA ARG A 41 2.57 -27.86 -17.16
C ARG A 41 1.63 -27.82 -18.36
N GLU A 42 1.01 -26.67 -18.60
CA GLU A 42 0.04 -26.50 -19.68
C GLU A 42 0.68 -26.13 -21.03
N HIS A 43 2.02 -26.04 -21.09
CA HIS A 43 2.76 -25.57 -22.26
C HIS A 43 2.27 -24.21 -22.78
N ARG A 44 1.96 -23.28 -21.86
CA ARG A 44 1.50 -21.93 -22.17
C ARG A 44 2.53 -20.88 -21.78
N GLU A 45 2.53 -19.77 -22.50
CA GLU A 45 3.32 -18.60 -22.15
C GLU A 45 2.73 -17.86 -20.94
N LEU A 46 3.60 -17.30 -20.10
CA LEU A 46 3.24 -16.48 -18.95
C LEU A 46 4.06 -15.18 -18.98
N GLY A 47 3.40 -14.06 -19.25
CA GLY A 47 3.99 -12.73 -19.09
C GLY A 47 3.86 -12.23 -17.65
N VAL A 48 4.95 -11.70 -17.08
CA VAL A 48 4.97 -11.10 -15.74
C VAL A 48 5.64 -9.74 -15.82
N VAL A 49 4.98 -8.71 -15.28
CA VAL A 49 5.51 -7.33 -15.21
C VAL A 49 5.80 -6.98 -13.75
N PHE A 50 7.04 -6.60 -13.48
CA PHE A 50 7.45 -6.09 -12.17
C PHE A 50 7.53 -4.57 -12.23
N ILE A 51 6.76 -3.88 -11.37
CA ILE A 51 6.74 -2.42 -11.27
C ILE A 51 7.33 -2.04 -9.93
N ASP A 52 8.34 -1.17 -9.94
CA ASP A 52 8.93 -0.58 -8.75
C ASP A 52 8.82 0.95 -8.81
N ILE A 53 8.42 1.55 -7.70
CA ILE A 53 8.27 3.01 -7.58
C ILE A 53 9.48 3.55 -6.82
N ALA A 54 10.41 4.14 -7.55
CA ALA A 54 11.62 4.71 -6.96
C ALA A 54 11.28 5.73 -5.86
N LYS A 55 11.90 5.53 -4.68
CA LYS A 55 11.76 6.40 -3.51
C LYS A 55 10.30 6.71 -3.13
N ALA A 56 9.40 5.73 -3.21
CA ALA A 56 7.96 5.91 -3.01
C ALA A 56 7.55 6.69 -1.74
N PHE A 57 8.34 6.63 -0.65
CA PHE A 57 8.08 7.41 0.56
C PHE A 57 8.54 8.87 0.48
N ASN A 58 9.50 9.19 -0.39
CA ASN A 58 10.06 10.52 -0.56
C ASN A 58 9.43 11.28 -1.75
N THR A 59 8.94 10.56 -2.77
CA THR A 59 8.45 11.15 -4.02
C THR A 59 6.95 11.47 -3.98
N VAL A 60 6.20 10.83 -3.10
CA VAL A 60 4.78 11.13 -2.90
C VAL A 60 4.64 12.38 -2.04
N SER A 61 4.24 13.50 -2.64
CA SER A 61 4.01 14.75 -1.90
C SER A 61 2.87 14.61 -0.88
N HIS A 62 2.92 15.37 0.22
CA HIS A 62 1.83 15.40 1.20
C HIS A 62 0.47 15.82 0.59
N GLN A 63 0.46 16.71 -0.41
CA GLN A 63 -0.78 17.10 -1.11
C GLN A 63 -1.45 15.90 -1.78
N HIS A 64 -0.69 15.05 -2.46
CA HIS A 64 -1.21 13.82 -3.08
C HIS A 64 -1.83 12.87 -2.03
N ILE A 65 -1.21 12.73 -0.85
CA ILE A 65 -1.77 11.91 0.24
C ILE A 65 -3.12 12.49 0.69
N LEU A 66 -3.20 13.80 0.94
CA LEU A 66 -4.43 14.47 1.37
C LEU A 66 -5.55 14.39 0.31
N MET A 67 -5.20 14.55 -0.96
CA MET A 67 -6.13 14.36 -2.08
C MET A 67 -6.66 12.92 -2.11
N GLY A 68 -5.78 11.92 -1.93
CA GLY A 68 -6.17 10.52 -1.86
C GLY A 68 -7.13 10.24 -0.72
N LEU A 69 -6.86 10.76 0.48
CA LEU A 69 -7.76 10.62 1.64
C LEU A 69 -9.14 11.23 1.37
N LYS A 70 -9.18 12.43 0.77
CA LYS A 70 -10.44 13.10 0.40
C LYS A 70 -11.22 12.30 -0.64
N GLN A 71 -10.56 11.78 -1.68
CA GLN A 71 -11.19 10.95 -2.72
C GLN A 71 -11.75 9.64 -2.15
N LYS A 72 -11.12 9.09 -1.10
CA LYS A 72 -11.59 7.89 -0.41
C LYS A 72 -12.67 8.16 0.64
N GLY A 73 -13.11 9.41 0.79
CA GLY A 73 -14.18 9.77 1.74
C GLY A 73 -13.73 9.67 3.20
N VAL A 74 -12.44 9.80 3.48
CA VAL A 74 -11.93 9.89 4.85
C VAL A 74 -12.42 11.20 5.46
N ASP A 75 -12.94 11.13 6.69
CA ASP A 75 -13.50 12.30 7.36
C ASP A 75 -12.44 13.39 7.64
N GLN A 76 -12.90 14.63 7.79
CA GLN A 76 -12.01 15.79 7.95
C GLN A 76 -11.15 15.72 9.21
N HIS A 77 -11.67 15.16 10.31
CA HIS A 77 -10.92 15.05 11.55
C HIS A 77 -9.73 14.09 11.39
N THR A 78 -9.95 12.91 10.80
CA THR A 78 -8.89 11.96 10.47
C THR A 78 -7.88 12.55 9.48
N THR A 79 -8.37 13.26 8.47
CA THR A 79 -7.50 13.90 7.46
C THR A 79 -6.61 14.98 8.09
N ASN A 80 -7.17 15.81 8.98
CA ASN A 80 -6.41 16.83 9.71
C ASN A 80 -5.37 16.22 10.65
N LEU A 81 -5.71 15.12 11.35
CA LEU A 81 -4.74 14.39 12.17
C LEU A 81 -3.54 13.94 11.33
N ILE A 82 -3.79 13.32 10.18
CA ILE A 82 -2.72 12.86 9.28
C ILE A 82 -1.92 14.05 8.73
N LYS A 83 -2.56 15.17 8.36
CA LYS A 83 -1.88 16.39 7.93
C LYS A 83 -0.91 16.89 9.00
N ASN A 84 -1.37 16.99 10.24
CA ASN A 84 -0.59 17.50 11.36
C ASN A 84 0.61 16.59 11.70
N MET A 85 0.53 15.28 11.39
CA MET A 85 1.68 14.39 11.56
C MET A 85 2.87 14.78 10.68
N TYR A 86 2.63 15.48 9.56
CA TYR A 86 3.68 15.93 8.63
C TYR A 86 4.17 17.35 8.87
N GLU A 87 3.55 18.10 9.79
CA GLU A 87 3.91 19.48 10.11
C GLU A 87 4.92 19.49 11.27
N ASN A 88 5.95 20.34 11.18
CA ASN A 88 6.98 20.53 12.21
C ASN A 88 7.72 19.24 12.65
N ILE A 89 7.85 18.24 11.78
CA ILE A 89 8.70 17.07 12.07
C ILE A 89 10.16 17.48 11.94
N TYR A 90 10.92 17.31 13.02
CA TYR A 90 12.38 17.32 13.01
C TYR A 90 12.90 16.08 13.73
N THR A 91 13.99 15.51 13.23
CA THR A 91 14.72 14.45 13.93
C THR A 91 15.99 15.08 14.48
N HIS A 92 16.10 15.18 15.80
CA HIS A 92 17.33 15.60 16.45
C HIS A 92 18.28 14.40 16.49
N ILE A 93 19.39 14.49 15.75
CA ILE A 93 20.48 13.53 15.85
C ILE A 93 21.56 14.22 16.69
N GLY A 94 21.70 13.76 17.93
CA GLY A 94 22.80 14.12 18.83
C GLY A 94 23.77 12.95 18.94
#